data_AF-A0A383F8M9-F1
#
_entry.id   AF-A0A383F8M9-F1
#
_cell.length_a   1.000
_cell.length_b   1.000
_cell.length_c   1.000
_cell.angle_alpha   90.00
_cell.angle_beta   90.00
_cell.angle_gamma   90.00
#
_symmetry.space_group_name_H-M   'P 1'
#
loop_
_entity.id
_entity.type
_entity.pdbx_description
1 polymer ?
#
loop_
_entity_poly.entity_id
_entity_poly.type
_entity_poly.pdbx_seq_one_letter_code
_entity_poly.pdbx_strand_id
1 'polypeptide(L)' 'MAVPTSRATLISYCKRQLGDGVIALNVSTDQESDAIDNALQYYQDYHYDSIQRTYVSHQVTASDITNKYISIDDSITGV' A
#
# COMPACT_ATOMS: atom_id res chain seq x y z
N MET A 1 -2.82 -15.59 -19.53
CA MET A 1 -1.99 -15.64 -18.31
C MET A 1 -2.91 -15.47 -17.13
N ALA A 2 -2.76 -16.27 -16.07
CA ALA A 2 -3.59 -16.10 -14.87
C ALA A 2 -3.38 -14.70 -14.28
N VAL A 3 -4.47 -14.09 -13.81
CA VAL A 3 -4.41 -12.85 -13.03
C VAL A 3 -3.60 -13.17 -11.76
N PRO A 4 -2.56 -12.40 -11.42
CA PRO A 4 -1.82 -12.62 -10.18
C PRO A 4 -2.76 -12.56 -8.97
N THR A 5 -2.67 -13.54 -8.08
CA THR A 5 -3.51 -13.64 -6.86
C THR A 5 -2.71 -13.53 -5.57
N SER A 6 -1.38 -13.47 -5.67
CA SER A 6 -0.47 -13.32 -4.55
C SER A 6 0.73 -12.48 -4.94
N ARG A 7 1.42 -11.91 -3.95
CA ARG A 7 2.66 -11.14 -4.15
C ARG A 7 3.69 -11.90 -4.99
N ALA A 8 3.93 -13.17 -4.67
CA ALA A 8 4.87 -14.01 -5.42
C ALA A 8 4.46 -14.15 -6.90
N THR A 9 3.17 -14.41 -7.17
CA THR A 9 2.68 -14.51 -8.55
C THR A 9 2.74 -13.17 -9.30
N LEU A 10 2.60 -12.04 -8.59
CA LEU A 10 2.73 -10.70 -9.14
C LEU A 10 4.19 -10.39 -9.49
N ILE A 11 5.14 -10.71 -8.62
CA ILE A 11 6.58 -10.57 -8.88
C ILE A 11 6.97 -11.37 -10.13
N SER A 12 6.60 -12.66 -10.18
CA SER A 12 6.88 -13.50 -11.35
C SER A 12 6.22 -12.96 -12.61
N TYR A 13 5.03 -12.37 -12.49
CA TYR A 13 4.36 -11.71 -13.60
C TYR A 13 5.17 -10.51 -14.10
N CYS A 14 5.59 -9.60 -13.21
CA CYS A 14 6.34 -8.40 -13.56
C CYS A 14 7.71 -8.74 -14.16
N LYS A 15 8.45 -9.69 -13.56
CA LYS A 15 9.74 -10.14 -14.08
C LYS A 15 9.65 -10.64 -15.52
N ARG A 16 8.66 -11.46 -15.85
CA ARG A 16 8.44 -11.91 -17.22
C ARG A 16 8.12 -10.76 -18.18
N GLN A 17 7.36 -9.75 -17.75
CA GLN A 17 7.12 -8.55 -18.56
C GLN A 17 8.40 -7.73 -18.78
N LEU A 18 9.32 -7.75 -17.82
CA LEU A 18 10.63 -7.12 -17.92
C LEU A 18 11.63 -7.93 -18.77
N GLY A 19 11.28 -9.14 -19.22
CA GLY A 19 12.13 -9.98 -20.07
C GLY A 19 12.91 -11.07 -19.33
N ASP A 20 12.49 -11.42 -18.11
CA ASP A 20 13.05 -12.56 -17.37
C ASP A 20 13.03 -13.85 -18.22
N GLY A 21 14.17 -14.55 -18.26
CA GLY A 21 14.44 -15.69 -19.14
C GLY A 21 15.11 -15.34 -20.47
N VAL A 22 15.10 -14.07 -20.89
CA VAL A 22 15.85 -13.58 -22.07
C VAL A 22 17.01 -12.67 -21.65
N ILE A 23 16.77 -11.81 -20.66
CA ILE A 23 17.79 -10.94 -20.06
C ILE A 23 18.03 -11.30 -18.60
N ALA A 24 19.23 -10.99 -18.10
CA ALA A 24 19.54 -11.13 -16.68
C ALA A 24 19.00 -9.93 -15.89
N LEU A 25 18.02 -10.18 -15.02
CA LEU A 25 17.51 -9.18 -14.07
C LEU A 25 18.33 -9.24 -12.79
N ASN A 26 19.15 -8.22 -12.54
CA ASN A 26 20.01 -8.13 -11.36
C ASN A 26 19.30 -7.34 -10.24
N VAL A 27 18.29 -7.94 -9.62
CA VAL A 27 17.57 -7.39 -8.46
C VAL A 27 17.50 -8.45 -7.36
N SER A 28 17.55 -8.01 -6.10
CA SER A 28 17.36 -8.90 -4.95
C SER A 28 15.88 -9.09 -4.63
N THR A 29 15.57 -10.14 -3.86
CA THR A 29 14.21 -10.40 -3.36
C THR A 29 13.64 -9.28 -2.50
N ASP A 30 14.52 -8.57 -1.78
CA ASP A 30 14.13 -7.43 -0.96
C ASP A 30 13.77 -6.24 -1.85
N GLN A 31 14.58 -5.94 -2.87
CA GLN A 31 14.28 -4.89 -3.85
C GLN A 31 12.98 -5.14 -4.61
N GLU A 32 12.67 -6.39 -4.94
CA GLU A 32 11.40 -6.77 -5.55
C GLU A 32 10.21 -6.49 -4.62
N SER A 33 10.38 -6.76 -3.32
CA SER A 33 9.37 -6.51 -2.32
C SER A 33 9.17 -5.01 -2.11
N ASP A 34 10.24 -4.26 -1.90
CA ASP A 34 10.19 -2.81 -1.70
C ASP A 34 9.54 -2.11 -2.89
N ALA A 35 9.82 -2.54 -4.12
CA ALA A 35 9.20 -1.98 -5.31
C ALA A 35 7.66 -2.15 -5.32
N ILE A 36 7.17 -3.31 -4.86
CA ILE A 36 5.72 -3.55 -4.76
C ILE A 36 5.11 -2.70 -3.65
N ASP A 37 5.74 -2.63 -2.48
CA ASP A 37 5.18 -1.87 -1.36
C ASP A 37 5.14 -0.38 -1.68
N ASN A 38 6.20 0.15 -2.30
CA ASN A 38 6.20 1.53 -2.79
C ASN A 38 5.08 1.75 -3.81
N ALA A 39 4.91 0.87 -4.79
CA ALA A 39 3.84 1.00 -5.78
C ALA A 39 2.44 0.99 -5.16
N LEU A 40 2.22 0.15 -4.14
CA LEU A 40 0.97 0.11 -3.39
C LEU A 40 0.75 1.40 -2.58
N GLN A 41 1.79 1.93 -1.93
CA GLN A 41 1.71 3.20 -1.22
C GLN A 41 1.36 4.35 -2.19
N TYR A 42 2.05 4.43 -3.33
CA TYR A 42 1.72 5.41 -4.38
C TYR A 42 0.28 5.25 -4.90
N TYR A 43 -0.21 4.01 -5.03
CA TYR A 43 -1.59 3.78 -5.41
C TYR A 43 -2.56 4.31 -4.34
N GLN A 44 -2.28 4.04 -3.06
CA GLN A 44 -3.07 4.51 -1.91
C GLN A 44 -3.13 6.04 -1.82
N ASP A 45 -2.00 6.70 -2.03
CA ASP A 45 -1.90 8.15 -1.87
C ASP A 45 -2.53 8.92 -3.04
N TYR A 46 -2.42 8.39 -4.26
CA TYR A 46 -2.75 9.14 -5.48
C TYR A 46 -3.99 8.66 -6.24
N HIS A 47 -4.51 7.46 -5.97
CA HIS A 47 -5.66 6.93 -6.70
C HIS A 47 -6.90 6.85 -5.80
N TYR A 48 -7.97 7.52 -6.21
CA TYR A 48 -9.23 7.57 -5.47
C TYR A 48 -9.86 6.20 -5.24
N ASP A 49 -9.60 5.23 -6.14
CA ASP A 49 -10.11 3.85 -6.04
C ASP A 49 -9.50 3.05 -4.88
N SER A 50 -8.41 3.54 -4.29
CA SER A 50 -7.74 2.92 -3.15
C SER A 50 -8.29 3.38 -1.79
N ILE A 51 -9.02 4.50 -1.76
CA ILE A 51 -9.53 5.14 -0.54
C ILE A 51 -11.06 5.23 -0.58
N GLN A 52 -11.70 4.99 0.56
CA GLN A 52 -13.14 5.14 0.68
C GLN A 52 -13.45 6.30 1.62
N ARG A 53 -14.29 7.25 1.16
CA ARG A 53 -14.84 8.28 2.04
C ARG A 53 -15.81 7.65 3.03
N THR A 54 -15.49 7.75 4.31
CA THR A 54 -16.33 7.25 5.41
C THR A 54 -16.38 8.28 6.55
N TYR A 55 -17.29 8.08 7.50
CA TYR A 55 -17.38 8.88 8.71
C TYR A 55 -16.88 8.08 9.90
N VAL A 56 -15.88 8.61 10.60
CA VAL A 56 -15.40 8.05 11.88
C VAL A 56 -16.04 8.85 13.01
N SER A 57 -16.86 8.19 13.82
CA SER A 57 -17.49 8.81 14.99
C SER A 57 -16.59 8.63 16.22
N HIS A 58 -16.19 9.73 16.86
CA HIS A 58 -15.41 9.71 18.10
C HIS A 58 -16.15 10.48 19.21
N GLN A 59 -16.24 9.88 20.40
CA GLN A 59 -16.77 10.56 21.58
C GLN A 59 -15.63 11.27 22.32
N VAL A 60 -15.73 12.60 22.45
CA VAL A 60 -14.73 13.39 23.17
C VAL A 60 -14.67 12.99 24.64
N THR A 61 -13.48 12.60 25.09
CA THR A 61 -13.19 12.22 26.47
C THR A 61 -12.47 13.33 27.24
N ALA A 62 -12.41 13.23 28.57
CA ALA A 62 -11.62 14.15 29.39
C ALA A 62 -10.13 14.13 29.03
N SER A 63 -9.60 12.97 28.64
CA SER A 63 -8.22 12.82 28.18
C SER A 63 -7.97 13.59 26.89
N ASP A 64 -8.91 13.56 25.93
CA ASP A 64 -8.79 14.35 24.68
C ASP A 64 -8.76 15.85 24.98
N ILE A 65 -9.56 16.31 25.96
CA ILE A 65 -9.59 17.71 26.37
C ILE A 65 -8.25 18.12 27.01
N THR A 66 -7.68 17.27 27.87
CA THR A 66 -6.38 17.53 28.49
C THR A 66 -5.24 17.51 27.46
N ASN A 67 -5.26 16.54 26.55
CA ASN A 67 -4.23 16.31 25.55
C ASN A 67 -4.33 17.28 24.37
N LYS A 68 -5.52 17.81 24.10
CA LYS A 68 -5.86 18.69 22.97
C LYS A 68 -5.64 18.08 21.59
N TYR A 69 -5.66 16.75 21.50
CA TYR A 69 -5.63 16.00 20.25
C TYR A 69 -6.51 14.75 20.36
N ILE A 70 -6.93 14.21 19.21
CA ILE A 70 -7.63 12.93 19.09
C ILE A 70 -6.73 12.02 18.23
N SER A 71 -6.48 10.81 18.70
CA SER A 71 -5.76 9.80 17.92
C SER A 71 -6.67 9.24 16.83
N ILE A 72 -6.17 9.24 15.60
CA ILE A 72 -6.81 8.59 14.46
C ILE A 72 -6.08 7.28 14.15
N ASP A 73 -6.80 6.33 13.58
CA ASP A 73 -6.21 5.07 13.14
C ASP A 73 -5.32 5.29 11.91
N ASP A 74 -4.27 4.49 11.76
CA ASP A 74 -3.32 4.58 10.64
C ASP A 74 -3.99 4.30 9.27
N SER A 75 -5.18 3.68 9.26
CA SER A 75 -5.98 3.50 8.05
C SER A 75 -6.59 4.80 7.50
N ILE A 76 -6.56 5.91 8.24
CA ILE A 76 -7.12 7.19 7.81
C ILE A 76 -6.10 7.98 6.99
N THR A 77 -6.30 8.02 5.68
CA THR A 77 -5.39 8.70 4.74
C THR A 77 -5.52 10.24 4.76
N GLY A 78 -6.65 10.79 5.23
CA GLY A 78 -6.85 12.25 5.30
C GLY A 78 -8.05 12.66 6.14
N VAL A 79 -7.95 13.81 6.81
CA VAL A 79 -8.97 14.41 7.70
C VAL A 79 -9.34 15.82 7.23
#